data_AF-A0AAW5HKU2-F1
#
_entry.id   AF-A0AAW5HKU2-F1
#
_cell.length_a   1.000
_cell.length_b   1.000
_cell.length_c   1.000
_cell.angle_alpha   90.00
_cell.angle_beta   90.00
_cell.angle_gamma   90.00
#
_symmetry.space_group_name_H-M   'P 1'
#
loop_
_entity.id
_entity.type
_entity.pdbx_description
1 polymer ?
#
loop_
_entity_poly.entity_id
_entity_poly.type
_entity_poly.pdbx_seq_one_letter_code
_entity_poly.pdbx_strand_id
1 'polypeptide(L)'
;MIRYVMVLACWVGSATLLAEENPHHPPLDETATERLLRLQSSGEQASRHLQVQTARERDQSMQRWLDTYKYEIPDFYRWTKMAERNN
;
A
#
# COMPACT_ATOMS: atom_id res chain seq x y z
N MET A 1 16.02 39.82 22.57
CA MET A 1 15.39 38.53 22.94
C MET A 1 13.97 38.38 22.37
N ILE A 2 13.19 39.47 22.25
CA ILE A 2 11.82 39.46 21.69
C ILE A 2 11.75 38.95 20.24
N ARG A 3 12.78 39.20 19.41
CA ARG A 3 12.81 38.77 18.01
C ARG A 3 12.83 37.24 17.83
N TYR A 4 13.46 36.51 18.75
CA TYR A 4 13.50 35.03 18.71
C TYR A 4 12.22 34.40 19.24
N VAL A 5 11.57 35.07 20.21
CA VAL A 5 10.25 34.65 20.73
C VAL A 5 9.18 34.75 19.64
N MET A 6 9.25 35.77 18.77
CA MET A 6 8.31 35.91 17.65
C MET A 6 8.50 34.83 16.56
N VAL A 7 9.75 34.42 16.30
CA VAL A 7 10.05 33.35 15.32
C VAL A 7 9.62 31.98 15.86
N LEU A 8 9.84 31.71 17.15
CA LEU A 8 9.34 30.48 17.80
C LEU A 8 7.81 30.43 17.83
N ALA A 9 7.12 31.54 18.09
CA ALA A 9 5.66 31.61 18.05
C ALA A 9 5.10 31.36 16.64
N CYS A 10 5.79 31.81 15.58
CA CYS A 10 5.39 31.58 14.20
C CYS A 10 5.52 30.08 13.82
N TRP A 11 6.56 29.40 14.29
CA TRP A 11 6.76 27.97 14.06
C TRP A 11 5.74 27.07 14.79
N VAL A 12 5.34 27.44 16.02
CA VAL A 12 4.34 26.67 16.78
C VAL A 12 2.93 26.86 16.22
N GLY A 13 2.58 28.07 15.78
CA GLY A 13 1.25 28.36 15.22
C GLY A 13 0.94 27.64 13.90
N SER A 14 1.96 27.33 13.09
CA SER A 14 1.76 26.57 11.84
C SER A 14 1.40 25.10 12.09
N ALA A 15 1.82 24.51 13.21
CA ALA A 15 1.49 23.13 13.57
C ALA A 15 0.06 22.99 14.11
N THR A 16 -0.47 24.02 14.79
CA THR A 16 -1.83 24.00 15.34
C THR A 16 -2.90 24.29 14.28
N LEU A 17 -2.58 25.08 13.24
CA LEU A 17 -3.53 25.37 12.15
C LEU A 17 -3.71 24.22 11.14
N LEU A 18 -2.79 23.23 11.13
CA LEU A 18 -2.99 21.96 10.39
C LEU A 18 -3.69 20.89 11.24
N ALA A 19 -3.86 21.15 12.54
CA ALA A 19 -4.66 20.33 13.46
C ALA A 19 -6.08 20.88 13.65
N GLU A 20 -6.50 21.86 12.82
CA GLU A 20 -7.91 22.17 12.60
C GLU A 20 -8.57 20.90 12.05
N GLU A 21 -9.13 20.13 12.98
CA GLU A 21 -10.44 19.50 12.89
C GLU A 21 -10.97 19.54 11.45
N ASN A 22 -10.82 18.43 10.72
CA ASN A 22 -11.52 18.24 9.46
C ASN A 22 -12.98 18.61 9.71
N PRO A 23 -13.47 19.75 9.20
CA PRO A 23 -14.74 20.30 9.63
C PRO A 23 -15.77 19.30 9.16
N HIS A 24 -16.43 18.65 10.12
CA HIS A 24 -17.51 17.70 9.92
C HIS A 24 -18.15 17.84 8.54
N HIS A 25 -17.67 17.03 7.59
CA HIS A 25 -18.52 16.69 6.48
C HIS A 25 -19.80 16.15 7.14
N PRO A 26 -21.02 16.62 6.76
CA PRO A 26 -22.24 15.84 7.07
C PRO A 26 -21.92 14.40 6.65
N PRO A 27 -22.30 13.34 7.39
CA PRO A 27 -21.79 12.00 7.11
C PRO A 27 -21.98 11.75 5.63
N LEU A 28 -20.90 11.90 4.84
CA LEU A 28 -20.95 11.55 3.45
C LEU A 28 -21.27 10.07 3.56
N ASP A 29 -22.32 9.65 2.88
CA ASP A 29 -22.57 8.23 2.73
C ASP A 29 -21.22 7.58 2.46
N GLU A 30 -20.80 6.75 3.40
CA GLU A 30 -19.43 6.23 3.44
C GLU A 30 -19.12 5.70 2.05
N THR A 31 -18.08 6.24 1.42
CA THR A 31 -17.76 5.78 0.07
C THR A 31 -17.47 4.28 0.16
N ALA A 32 -17.84 3.52 -0.88
CA ALA A 32 -17.59 2.08 -0.87
C ALA A 32 -16.11 1.76 -0.56
N THR A 33 -15.20 2.64 -0.99
CA THR A 33 -13.77 2.61 -0.70
C THR A 33 -13.46 2.78 0.79
N GLU A 34 -14.03 3.79 1.46
CA GLU A 34 -13.81 4.01 2.91
C GLU A 34 -14.29 2.82 3.74
N ARG A 35 -15.45 2.26 3.36
CA ARG A 35 -15.97 1.05 4.00
C ARG A 35 -15.03 -0.14 3.81
N LEU A 36 -14.48 -0.33 2.61
CA LEU A 36 -13.50 -1.39 2.34
C LEU A 36 -12.21 -1.19 3.13
N LEU A 37 -11.68 0.03 3.20
CA LEU A 37 -10.49 0.35 4.01
C LEU A 37 -10.72 0.06 5.50
N ARG A 38 -11.91 0.38 6.01
CA ARG A 38 -12.29 0.05 7.39
C ARG A 38 -12.37 -1.46 7.61
N LEU A 39 -13.03 -2.21 6.72
CA LEU A 39 -13.15 -3.68 6.82
C LEU A 39 -11.80 -4.39 6.68
N GLN A 40 -10.93 -3.90 5.80
CA GLN A 40 -9.61 -4.48 5.58
C GLN A 40 -8.70 -4.27 6.81
N SER A 41 -8.73 -3.07 7.40
CA SER A 41 -7.92 -2.77 8.60
C SER A 41 -8.47 -3.42 9.87
N SER A 42 -9.80 -3.54 10.00
CA SER A 42 -10.41 -4.17 11.17
C SER A 42 -10.16 -5.67 11.24
N GLY A 43 -9.95 -6.34 10.09
CA GLY A 43 -9.81 -7.79 10.05
C GLY A 43 -11.10 -8.54 10.41
N GLU A 44 -12.24 -7.86 10.54
CA GLU A 44 -13.55 -8.44 10.87
C GLU A 44 -13.98 -9.52 9.86
N GLN A 45 -13.55 -9.38 8.61
CA GLN A 45 -13.81 -10.36 7.54
C GLN A 45 -12.72 -11.42 7.37
N ALA A 46 -11.74 -11.48 8.28
CA ALA A 46 -10.75 -12.55 8.26
C ALA A 46 -11.44 -13.91 8.52
N SER A 47 -11.03 -14.94 7.79
CA SER A 47 -11.53 -16.30 8.00
C SER A 47 -11.24 -16.77 9.42
N ARG A 48 -12.25 -17.31 10.09
CA ARG A 48 -12.09 -17.97 11.41
C ARG A 48 -11.43 -19.33 11.30
N HIS A 49 -11.31 -19.89 10.10
CA HIS A 49 -10.75 -21.20 9.88
C HIS A 49 -9.26 -21.07 9.57
N LEU A 50 -8.44 -21.63 10.45
CA LEU A 50 -6.99 -21.67 10.26
C LEU A 50 -6.67 -22.56 9.07
N GLN A 51 -6.12 -21.97 8.02
CA GLN A 51 -5.66 -22.71 6.85
C GLN A 51 -4.29 -23.31 7.15
N VAL A 52 -4.29 -24.55 7.65
CA VAL A 52 -3.06 -25.31 7.91
C VAL A 52 -2.70 -26.09 6.66
N GLN A 53 -1.52 -25.83 6.10
CA GLN A 53 -0.99 -26.65 5.02
C GLN A 53 -0.54 -28.01 5.54
N THR A 54 -1.03 -29.07 4.92
CA THR A 54 -0.52 -30.43 5.12
C THR A 54 0.89 -30.58 4.53
N ALA A 55 1.63 -31.62 4.93
CA ALA A 55 2.95 -31.90 4.35
C ALA A 55 2.87 -32.09 2.82
N ARG A 56 1.86 -32.84 2.35
CA ARG A 56 1.62 -33.07 0.92
C ARG A 56 1.39 -31.78 0.14
N GLU A 57 0.59 -30.86 0.67
CA GLU A 57 0.32 -29.58 0.00
C GLU A 57 1.57 -28.69 -0.05
N ARG A 58 2.42 -28.72 1.00
CA ARG A 58 3.73 -28.06 0.96
C ARG A 58 4.61 -28.64 -0.14
N ASP A 59 4.71 -29.96 -0.26
CA ASP A 59 5.52 -30.61 -1.29
C ASP A 59 5.01 -30.27 -2.70
N GLN A 60 3.68 -30.26 -2.89
CA GLN A 60 3.07 -29.83 -4.15
C GLN A 60 3.31 -28.36 -4.47
N SER A 61 3.34 -27.49 -3.45
CA SER A 61 3.70 -26.08 -3.63
C SER A 61 5.16 -25.93 -4.03
N MET A 62 6.06 -26.69 -3.41
CA MET A 62 7.48 -26.72 -3.73
C MET A 62 7.68 -27.18 -5.19
N GLN A 63 7.01 -28.25 -5.59
CA GLN A 63 7.09 -28.75 -6.96
C GLN A 63 6.62 -27.71 -7.98
N ARG A 64 5.50 -27.02 -7.73
CA ARG A 64 4.99 -25.95 -8.60
C ARG A 64 5.97 -24.78 -8.72
N TRP A 65 6.64 -24.43 -7.62
CA TRP A 65 7.67 -23.40 -7.64
C TRP A 65 8.87 -23.82 -8.51
N LEU A 66 9.34 -25.06 -8.37
CA LEU A 66 10.41 -25.61 -9.21
C LEU A 66 9.99 -25.67 -10.70
N ASP A 67 8.73 -26.00 -10.96
CA ASP A 67 8.18 -26.04 -12.33
C ASP A 67 8.12 -24.66 -12.98
N THR A 68 8.08 -23.58 -12.20
CA THR A 68 8.05 -22.21 -12.73
C THR A 68 9.30 -21.89 -13.56
N TYR A 69 10.45 -22.47 -13.22
CA TYR A 69 11.70 -22.27 -13.97
C TYR A 69 11.76 -23.00 -15.31
N LYS A 70 10.79 -23.87 -15.60
CA LYS A 70 10.72 -24.59 -16.89
C LYS A 70 10.23 -23.70 -18.02
N TYR A 71 9.56 -22.60 -17.71
CA TYR A 71 8.97 -21.72 -18.71
C TYR A 71 9.95 -20.62 -19.11
N GLU A 72 10.11 -20.44 -20.41
CA GLU A 72 10.88 -19.33 -20.96
C GLU A 72 10.19 -17.99 -20.66
N ILE A 73 10.99 -16.93 -20.51
CA ILE A 73 10.45 -15.59 -20.36
C ILE A 73 9.76 -15.21 -21.69
N PRO A 74 8.47 -14.86 -21.69
CA PRO A 74 7.77 -14.45 -22.89
C PRO A 74 8.48 -13.29 -23.61
N ASP A 75 8.49 -13.33 -24.95
CA ASP A 75 9.25 -12.37 -25.75
C ASP A 75 8.82 -10.91 -25.55
N PHE A 76 7.59 -10.66 -25.12
CA PHE A 76 7.12 -9.29 -24.82
C PHE A 76 7.83 -8.66 -23.62
N TYR A 77 8.38 -9.46 -22.71
CA TYR A 77 9.20 -8.97 -21.58
C TYR A 77 10.69 -8.88 -21.93
N ARG A 78 11.09 -9.32 -23.13
CA ARG A 78 12.48 -9.24 -23.55
C ARG A 78 12.85 -7.77 -23.76
N TRP A 79 13.85 -7.30 -23.03
CA TRP A 79 14.34 -5.92 -23.17
C TRP A 79 14.90 -5.72 -24.58
N THR A 80 14.30 -4.81 -25.34
CA THR A 80 14.85 -4.34 -26.62
C THR A 80 15.62 -3.05 -26.37
N LYS A 81 16.92 -3.07 -26.67
CA LYS A 81 17.73 -1.86 -26.69
C LYS A 81 17.27 -1.02 -27.88
N MET A 82 16.53 0.06 -27.62
CA MET A 82 16.20 1.06 -28.64
C MET A 82 17.53 1.60 -29.18
N ALA A 83 17.86 1.26 -30.42
CA ALA A 83 19.09 1.75 -31.05
C ALA A 83 19.03 3.28 -31.16
N GLU A 84 20.04 3.95 -30.63
CA GLU A 84 20.21 5.40 -30.74
C GLU A 84 20.23 5.79 -32.23
N ARG A 85 19.19 6.51 -32.67
CA ARG A 85 19.18 7.16 -33.97
C ARG A 85 20.15 8.33 -33.89
N ASN A 86 21.32 8.20 -34.51
CA ASN A 86 22.21 9.34 -34.71
C ASN A 86 21.54 10.36 -35.64
N ASN A 87 21.69 11.63 -35.29
CA ASN A 87 21.20 12.79 -36.04
C ASN A 87 22.15 13.11 -37.19
#